data_AF-A0A353N7R1-F1
#
_entry.id   AF-A0A353N7R1-F1
#
_cell.length_a   1.000
_cell.length_b   1.000
_cell.length_c   1.000
_cell.angle_alpha   90.00
_cell.angle_beta   90.00
_cell.angle_gamma   90.00
#
_symmetry.space_group_name_H-M   'P 1'
#
loop_
_entity.id
_entity.type
_entity.pdbx_description
1 polymer ?
#
loop_
_entity_poly.entity_id
_entity_poly.type
_entity_poly.pdbx_seq_one_letter_code
_entity_poly.pdbx_strand_id
1 'polypeptide(L)'
;MEKVIQEIEKTIQKRFLDTFYQVRKEFIILFEQLFSGGKANLELIDPDNPLDSGVEILAQPPGKRLQNLSLLSGGERAMTAIALLFA
;
A
#
# COMPACT_ATOMS: atom_id res chain seq x y z
N MET A 1 27.21 -22.25 -3.81
CA MET A 1 25.77 -22.27 -3.46
C MET A 1 25.31 -20.94 -2.87
N GLU A 2 26.02 -20.34 -1.92
CA GLU A 2 25.62 -19.04 -1.32
C GLU A 2 25.38 -17.90 -2.32
N LYS A 3 26.25 -17.74 -3.34
CA LYS A 3 26.06 -16.68 -4.36
C LYS A 3 24.73 -16.80 -5.13
N VAL A 4 24.28 -18.03 -5.39
CA VAL A 4 23.01 -18.28 -6.11
C VAL A 4 21.81 -17.93 -5.22
N ILE A 5 21.88 -18.25 -3.93
CA ILE A 5 20.83 -17.89 -2.95
C ILE A 5 20.72 -16.37 -2.83
N GLN A 6 21.84 -15.66 -2.72
CA GLN A 6 21.86 -14.20 -2.64
C GLN A 6 21.32 -13.52 -3.91
N GLU A 7 21.59 -14.06 -5.09
CA GLU A 7 21.01 -13.55 -6.34
C GLU A 7 19.49 -13.77 -6.42
N ILE A 8 19.02 -14.93 -5.93
CA ILE A 8 17.59 -15.24 -5.84
C ILE A 8 16.90 -14.27 -4.87
N GLU A 9 17.43 -14.08 -3.68
CA GLU A 9 16.88 -13.15 -2.68
C GLU A 9 16.77 -11.72 -3.22
N LYS A 10 17.81 -11.20 -3.86
CA LYS A 10 17.79 -9.88 -4.52
C LYS A 10 16.72 -9.80 -5.60
N THR A 11 16.55 -10.88 -6.38
CA THR A 11 15.55 -10.92 -7.45
C THR A 11 14.13 -10.91 -6.88
N ILE A 12 13.90 -11.65 -5.80
CA ILE A 12 12.61 -11.70 -5.09
C ILE A 12 12.29 -10.33 -4.50
N GLN A 13 13.25 -9.73 -3.78
CA GLN A 13 13.11 -8.39 -3.19
C GLN A 13 12.77 -7.36 -4.25
N LYS A 14 13.48 -7.36 -5.38
CA LYS A 14 13.23 -6.44 -6.49
C LYS A 14 11.80 -6.61 -7.04
N ARG A 15 11.39 -7.85 -7.33
CA ARG A 15 10.04 -8.13 -7.84
C ARG A 15 8.95 -7.71 -6.87
N PHE A 16 9.14 -7.98 -5.58
CA PHE A 16 8.22 -7.55 -4.53
C PHE A 16 8.06 -6.03 -4.53
N LEU A 17 9.18 -5.28 -4.50
CA LEU A 17 9.14 -3.82 -4.49
C LEU A 17 8.50 -3.27 -5.78
N ASP A 18 8.86 -3.81 -6.94
CA ASP A 18 8.27 -3.41 -8.22
C ASP A 18 6.75 -3.57 -8.21
N THR A 19 6.24 -4.73 -7.75
CA THR A 19 4.80 -4.98 -7.62
C THR A 19 4.16 -4.10 -6.55
N PHE A 20 4.79 -3.93 -5.39
CA PHE A 20 4.28 -3.08 -4.31
C PHE A 20 4.09 -1.63 -4.77
N TYR A 21 5.07 -1.06 -5.48
CA TYR A 21 4.96 0.31 -5.98
C TYR A 21 3.91 0.46 -7.10
N GLN A 22 3.69 -0.58 -7.91
CA GLN A 22 2.59 -0.60 -8.88
C GLN A 22 1.23 -0.58 -8.18
N VAL A 23 0.99 -1.49 -7.24
CA VAL A 23 -0.26 -1.54 -6.45
C VAL A 23 -0.47 -0.24 -5.69
N ARG A 24 0.58 0.31 -5.06
CA ARG A 24 0.52 1.60 -4.37
C ARG A 24 0.06 2.72 -5.30
N LYS A 25 0.61 2.78 -6.52
CA LYS A 25 0.25 3.81 -7.50
C LYS A 25 -1.22 3.71 -7.90
N GLU A 26 -1.70 2.52 -8.25
CA GLU A 26 -3.09 2.33 -8.67
C GLU A 26 -4.06 2.53 -7.51
N PHE A 27 -3.71 2.12 -6.29
CA PHE A 27 -4.49 2.36 -5.09
C PHE A 27 -4.72 3.86 -4.83
N ILE A 28 -3.67 4.69 -4.97
CA ILE A 28 -3.78 6.14 -4.80
C ILE A 28 -4.81 6.73 -5.78
N ILE A 29 -4.72 6.33 -7.05
CA ILE A 29 -5.60 6.81 -8.13
C ILE A 29 -7.05 6.38 -7.86
N LEU A 30 -7.27 5.09 -7.60
CA LEU A 30 -8.60 4.54 -7.36
C LEU A 30 -9.25 5.11 -6.11
N PHE A 31 -8.48 5.30 -5.04
CA PHE A 31 -8.97 5.94 -3.82
C PHE A 31 -9.49 7.35 -4.10
N GLU A 32 -8.68 8.18 -4.76
CA GLU A 32 -9.06 9.57 -5.08
C GLU A 32 -10.33 9.61 -5.96
N GLN A 33 -10.45 8.70 -6.92
CA GLN A 33 -11.64 8.58 -7.76
C GLN A 33 -12.89 8.17 -6.96
N LEU A 34 -12.80 7.14 -6.13
CA LEU A 34 -13.93 6.62 -5.35
C LEU A 34 -14.43 7.62 -4.32
N PHE A 35 -13.52 8.37 -3.70
CA PHE A 35 -13.86 9.39 -2.71
C PHE A 35 -14.13 10.77 -3.33
N SER A 36 -14.00 10.92 -4.66
CA SER A 36 -14.11 12.21 -5.36
C SER A 36 -13.19 13.28 -4.77
N GLY A 37 -11.96 12.87 -4.43
CA GLY A 37 -10.95 13.66 -3.74
C GLY A 37 -10.38 12.93 -2.52
N GLY A 38 -9.57 13.65 -1.73
CA GLY A 38 -8.82 13.05 -0.63
C GLY A 38 -7.48 12.46 -1.10
N LYS A 39 -6.79 11.77 -0.21
CA LYS A 39 -5.49 11.15 -0.47
C LYS A 39 -5.41 9.83 0.26
N ALA A 40 -4.67 8.88 -0.29
CA ALA A 40 -4.29 7.67 0.42
C ALA A 40 -2.86 7.29 0.08
N ASN A 41 -2.30 6.34 0.81
CA ASN A 41 -0.98 5.79 0.55
C ASN A 41 -0.84 4.37 1.12
N LEU A 42 0.05 3.59 0.50
CA LEU A 42 0.57 2.34 1.06
C LEU A 42 2.03 2.54 1.44
N GLU A 43 2.38 2.18 2.67
CA GLU A 43 3.74 2.30 3.20
C GLU A 43 4.21 0.96 3.78
N LEU A 44 5.50 0.64 3.58
CA LEU A 44 6.15 -0.47 4.27
C LEU A 44 6.51 0.00 5.68
N ILE A 45 6.17 -0.79 6.69
CA ILE A 45 6.47 -0.46 8.09
C ILE A 45 7.98 -0.50 8.34
N ASP A 46 8.66 -1.47 7.72
CA ASP A 46 10.12 -1.61 7.66
C ASP A 46 10.57 -1.67 6.18
N PRO A 47 10.95 -0.53 5.58
CA PRO A 47 11.42 -0.48 4.20
C PRO A 47 12.80 -1.14 4.00
N ASP A 48 13.59 -1.31 5.06
CA ASP A 48 14.93 -1.90 4.98
C ASP A 48 14.84 -3.44 4.88
N ASN A 49 13.78 -4.03 5.43
CA ASN A 49 13.47 -5.47 5.34
C ASN A 49 12.12 -5.73 4.64
N PRO A 50 11.97 -5.39 3.36
CA PRO A 50 10.66 -5.34 2.68
C PRO A 50 9.94 -6.69 2.58
N LEU A 51 10.67 -7.81 2.57
CA LEU A 51 10.08 -9.15 2.48
C LEU A 51 9.45 -9.62 3.80
N ASP A 52 9.91 -9.09 4.93
CA ASP A 52 9.40 -9.38 6.28
C ASP A 52 8.57 -8.21 6.85
N SER A 53 8.38 -7.17 6.03
CA SER A 53 7.71 -5.93 6.40
C SER A 53 6.19 -6.05 6.37
N GLY A 54 5.53 -5.43 7.34
CA GLY A 54 4.09 -5.17 7.22
C GLY A 54 3.79 -4.02 6.26
N VAL A 55 2.53 -3.93 5.82
CA VAL A 55 2.03 -2.81 5.01
C VAL A 55 1.06 -1.98 5.85
N GLU A 56 1.28 -0.67 5.91
CA GLU A 56 0.36 0.29 6.52
C GLU A 56 -0.45 1.03 5.45
N ILE A 57 -1.74 1.23 5.73
CA ILE A 57 -2.65 2.00 4.89
C ILE A 57 -2.92 3.33 5.57
N LEU A 58 -2.49 4.41 4.92
CA LEU A 58 -2.78 5.78 5.32
C LEU A 58 -3.89 6.31 4.43
N ALA A 59 -4.95 6.86 5.03
CA ALA A 59 -6.08 7.39 4.29
C ALA A 59 -6.51 8.75 4.83
N GLN A 60 -6.80 9.65 3.90
CA GLN A 60 -7.34 10.98 4.13
C GLN A 60 -8.57 11.18 3.23
N PRO A 61 -9.76 10.75 3.67
CA PRO A 61 -11.01 11.09 3.00
C PRO A 61 -11.24 12.60 2.95
N PRO A 62 -12.09 13.10 2.03
CA PRO A 62 -12.44 14.52 1.94
C PRO A 62 -12.89 15.10 3.29
N GLY A 63 -12.30 16.22 3.68
CA GLY A 63 -12.63 16.90 4.94
C GLY A 63 -12.04 16.27 6.21
N LYS A 64 -11.24 15.20 6.10
CA LYS A 64 -10.55 14.58 7.25
C LYS A 64 -9.03 14.78 7.20
N ARG A 65 -8.39 14.52 8.33
CA ARG A 65 -6.92 14.44 8.43
C ARG A 65 -6.44 13.06 8.00
N LEU A 66 -5.18 12.98 7.60
CA LEU A 66 -4.51 11.71 7.33
C LEU A 66 -4.52 10.86 8.61
N GLN A 67 -5.00 9.62 8.50
CA GLN A 67 -5.13 8.72 9.62
C GLN A 67 -5.03 7.26 9.18
N ASN A 68 -4.75 6.38 10.14
CA ASN A 68 -4.71 4.95 9.92
C ASN A 68 -6.11 4.38 9.65
N LEU A 69 -6.16 3.28 8.90
CA LEU A 69 -7.40 2.59 8.53
C LEU A 69 -8.31 2.29 9.73
N SER A 70 -7.75 1.98 10.90
CA SER A 70 -8.50 1.66 12.12
C SER A 70 -9.38 2.82 12.62
N LEU A 71 -9.01 4.07 12.32
CA LEU A 71 -9.69 5.29 12.76
C LEU A 71 -10.77 5.77 11.77
N LEU A 72 -10.90 5.11 10.61
CA LEU A 72 -11.95 5.40 9.64
C LEU A 72 -13.31 4.83 10.08
N SER A 73 -14.40 5.46 9.63
CA SER A 73 -15.74 4.90 9.79
C SER A 73 -15.90 3.59 9.01
N GLY A 74 -16.93 2.78 9.34
CA GLY A 74 -17.17 1.50 8.66
C GLY A 74 -17.29 1.61 7.13
N GLY A 75 -18.01 2.62 6.64
CA GLY A 75 -18.17 2.86 5.20
C GLY A 75 -16.89 3.31 4.51
N GLU A 76 -16.12 4.19 5.15
CA GLU A 76 -14.82 4.63 4.62
C GLU A 76 -13.82 3.48 4.58
N ARG A 77 -13.79 2.60 5.60
CA ARG A 77 -12.96 1.39 5.58
C ARG A 77 -13.35 0.46 4.43
N ALA A 78 -14.65 0.25 4.21
CA ALA A 78 -15.13 -0.58 3.12
C ALA A 78 -14.72 -0.02 1.74
N MET A 79 -14.91 1.28 1.51
CA MET A 79 -14.50 1.92 0.25
C MET A 79 -12.98 1.90 0.06
N THR A 80 -12.20 2.12 1.12
CA THR A 80 -10.73 2.01 1.08
C THR A 80 -10.29 0.58 0.71
N ALA A 81 -10.95 -0.43 1.28
CA ALA A 81 -10.67 -1.83 0.96
C ALA A 81 -11.04 -2.17 -0.50
N ILE A 82 -12.16 -1.62 -1.00
CA ILE A 82 -12.56 -1.76 -2.42
C ILE A 82 -11.50 -1.12 -3.34
N ALA A 83 -11.01 0.08 -3.00
CA ALA A 83 -9.95 0.75 -3.77
C ALA A 83 -8.69 -0.11 -3.86
N LEU A 84 -8.30 -0.75 -2.74
CA LEU A 84 -7.13 -1.63 -2.71
C LEU A 84 -7.36 -2.96 -3.45
N LEU A 85 -8.57 -3.50 -3.42
CA LEU A 85 -8.91 -4.75 -4.09
C LEU A 85 -8.83 -4.63 -5.63
N PHE A 86 -9.10 -3.44 -6.17
CA PHE A 86 -9.07 -3.18 -7.61
C PHE A 86 -7.76 -2.57 -8.12
N ALA A 87 -6.81 -2.28 -7.23
CA ALA A 87 -5.49 -1.75 -7.55
C ALA A 87 -4.52 -2.85 -8.02
#